data_AF-A0A2P2D1S9-F1
#
_entry.id   AF-A0A2P2D1S9-F1
#
_cell.length_a   1.000
_cell.length_b   1.000
_cell.length_c   1.000
_cell.angle_alpha   90.00
_cell.angle_beta   90.00
_cell.angle_gamma   90.00
#
_symmetry.space_group_name_H-M   'P 1'
#
loop_
_entity.id
_entity.type
_entity.pdbx_description
1 polymer ?
#
loop_
_entity_poly.entity_id
_entity_poly.type
_entity_poly.pdbx_seq_one_letter_code
_entity_poly.pdbx_strand_id
1 'polypeptide(L)'
;MKKSLSSKILQLSAIFGFLFFVSNCLDSHRDRIHMDTGVSVKTLGPHKYQFVAIGKASVPSVEEQDLFKMKKTSCEAAKLQVTQRLDELEADQKHRQFFLEQKEQKYFGDGEYCELTYIYELPPAKKQKDQP
;
A
#
# COMPACT_ATOMS: atom_id res chain seq x y z
N MET A 1 30.37 51.37 32.38
CA MET A 1 29.56 50.73 31.32
C MET A 1 29.95 49.25 31.19
N LYS A 2 29.22 48.32 31.81
CA LYS A 2 29.40 46.86 31.68
C LYS A 2 28.05 46.22 31.33
N LYS A 3 27.58 46.38 30.10
CA LYS A 3 26.29 45.79 29.62
C LYS A 3 26.43 44.91 28.37
N SER A 4 27.63 44.74 27.83
CA SER A 4 27.85 44.13 26.51
C SER A 4 27.85 42.59 26.50
N LEU A 5 28.38 41.93 27.54
CA LEU A 5 28.59 40.47 27.49
C LEU A 5 27.31 39.67 27.77
N SER A 6 26.56 39.99 28.83
CA SER A 6 25.32 39.28 29.18
C SER A 6 24.22 39.42 28.13
N SER A 7 24.12 40.57 27.46
CA SER A 7 23.12 40.78 26.39
C SER A 7 23.40 39.92 25.16
N LYS A 8 24.68 39.72 24.81
CA LYS A 8 25.07 38.88 23.66
C LYS A 8 24.84 37.40 23.94
N ILE A 9 25.11 36.94 25.16
CA ILE A 9 24.86 35.55 25.58
C ILE A 9 23.35 35.26 25.59
N LEU A 10 22.53 36.20 26.08
CA LEU A 10 21.07 36.04 26.08
C LEU A 10 20.51 35.97 24.65
N GLN A 11 20.98 36.82 23.74
CA GLN A 11 20.59 36.77 22.33
C GLN A 11 21.01 35.46 21.65
N LEU A 12 22.22 34.95 21.93
CA LEU A 12 22.67 33.68 21.37
C LEU A 12 21.80 32.50 21.85
N SER A 13 21.45 32.48 23.13
CA SER A 13 20.59 31.44 23.71
C SER A 13 19.17 31.48 23.14
N ALA A 14 18.63 32.67 22.86
CA ALA A 14 17.31 32.83 22.25
C ALA A 14 17.31 32.33 20.79
N ILE A 15 18.37 32.59 20.03
CA ILE A 15 18.51 32.09 18.65
C ILE A 15 18.64 30.56 18.63
N PHE A 16 19.46 29.99 19.52
CA PHE A 16 19.58 28.53 19.63
C PHE A 16 18.28 27.86 20.08
N GLY A 17 17.57 28.44 21.05
CA GLY A 17 16.26 27.97 21.46
C GLY A 17 15.25 28.01 20.31
N PHE A 18 15.20 29.12 19.58
CA PHE A 18 14.30 29.28 18.43
C PHE A 18 14.61 28.26 17.33
N LEU A 19 15.89 28.07 16.97
CA LEU A 19 16.31 27.06 15.98
C LEU A 19 15.89 25.64 16.38
N PHE A 20 15.98 25.29 17.67
CA PHE A 20 15.56 23.99 18.19
C PHE A 20 14.04 23.77 18.08
N PHE A 21 13.24 24.82 18.27
CA PHE A 21 11.79 24.75 18.09
C PHE A 21 11.40 24.60 16.61
N VAL A 22 12.07 25.33 15.69
CA VAL A 22 11.78 25.22 14.26
C VAL A 22 12.16 23.84 13.71
N SER A 23 13.26 23.24 14.17
CA SER A 23 13.68 21.90 13.72
C SER A 23 12.71 20.78 14.12
N ASN A 24 12.04 20.88 15.27
CA ASN A 24 11.06 19.89 15.71
C ASN A 24 9.71 20.01 14.99
N CYS A 25 9.40 21.16 14.39
CA CYS A 25 8.17 21.34 13.61
C CYS A 25 8.30 20.86 12.15
N LEU A 26 9.50 20.85 11.57
CA LEU A 26 9.69 20.45 10.17
C LEU A 26 9.52 18.94 9.93
N ASP A 27 9.80 18.09 10.92
CA ASP A 27 9.70 16.62 10.75
C ASP A 27 8.25 16.12 10.56
N SER A 28 7.25 16.92 10.93
CA SER A 28 5.84 16.53 10.82
C SER A 28 5.27 16.66 9.41
N HIS A 29 6.00 17.26 8.46
CA HIS A 29 5.55 17.43 7.09
C HIS A 29 6.25 16.45 6.14
N ARG A 30 6.33 15.17 6.54
CA ARG A 30 6.65 14.08 5.61
C ARG A 30 5.59 14.10 4.50
N ASP A 31 6.03 14.36 3.27
CA ASP A 31 5.18 14.30 2.08
C ASP A 31 4.46 12.96 2.04
N ARG A 32 3.15 12.98 2.33
CA ARG A 32 2.33 11.78 2.26
C ARG A 32 2.21 11.41 0.79
N ILE A 33 2.88 10.34 0.40
CA ILE A 33 2.75 9.76 -0.93
C ILE A 33 1.27 9.39 -1.12
N HIS A 34 0.58 10.07 -2.02
CA HIS A 34 -0.78 9.72 -2.40
C HIS A 34 -0.72 8.84 -3.65
N MET A 35 -1.23 7.62 -3.54
CA MET A 35 -1.38 6.69 -4.68
C MET A 35 -2.86 6.41 -4.90
N ASP A 36 -3.24 6.30 -6.17
CA ASP A 36 -4.58 5.88 -6.56
C ASP A 36 -4.80 4.41 -6.19
N THR A 37 -5.87 4.15 -5.43
CA THR A 37 -6.26 2.79 -5.06
C THR A 37 -7.19 2.19 -6.10
N GLY A 38 -7.17 0.86 -6.24
CA GLY A 38 -8.04 0.14 -7.16
C GLY A 38 -7.39 -1.08 -7.75
N VAL A 39 -8.11 -1.73 -8.67
CA VAL A 39 -7.66 -2.93 -9.36
C VAL A 39 -7.64 -2.70 -10.87
N SER A 40 -6.47 -2.89 -11.46
CA SER A 40 -6.27 -2.92 -12.90
C SER A 40 -6.27 -4.38 -13.37
N VAL A 41 -7.02 -4.66 -14.44
CA VAL A 41 -7.12 -6.00 -15.02
C VAL A 41 -6.58 -5.96 -16.44
N LYS A 42 -5.63 -6.84 -16.73
CA LYS A 42 -5.10 -7.06 -18.07
C LYS A 42 -5.45 -8.47 -18.54
N THR A 43 -6.21 -8.56 -19.61
CA THR A 43 -6.55 -9.84 -20.24
C THR A 43 -5.35 -10.35 -21.04
N LEU A 44 -4.84 -11.52 -20.69
CA LEU A 44 -3.70 -12.17 -21.36
C LEU A 44 -4.15 -13.29 -22.31
N GLY A 45 -5.38 -13.78 -22.15
CA GLY A 45 -5.97 -14.83 -22.98
C GLY A 45 -7.36 -15.26 -22.48
N PRO A 46 -7.94 -16.31 -23.06
CA PRO A 46 -9.22 -16.87 -22.60
C PRO A 46 -9.07 -17.35 -21.15
N HIS A 47 -9.91 -16.83 -20.24
CA HIS A 47 -9.87 -17.14 -18.80
C HIS A 47 -8.46 -16.97 -18.17
N LYS A 48 -7.66 -16.03 -18.71
CA LYS A 48 -6.32 -15.70 -18.21
C LYS A 48 -6.20 -14.20 -18.02
N TYR A 49 -6.03 -13.78 -16.77
CA TYR A 49 -6.00 -12.37 -16.38
C TYR A 49 -4.81 -12.09 -15.48
N GLN A 50 -4.23 -10.90 -15.65
CA GLN A 50 -3.30 -10.33 -14.69
C GLN A 50 -4.01 -9.21 -13.94
N PHE A 51 -4.01 -9.30 -12.62
CA PHE A 51 -4.56 -8.29 -11.72
C PHE A 51 -3.41 -7.54 -11.08
N VAL A 52 -3.45 -6.21 -11.12
CA VAL A 52 -2.56 -5.35 -10.35
C VAL A 52 -3.47 -4.51 -9.46
N ALA A 53 -3.41 -4.74 -8.15
CA ALA A 53 -4.27 -4.04 -7.20
C ALA A 53 -3.44 -3.24 -6.20
N ILE A 54 -3.86 -2.01 -5.95
CA ILE A 54 -3.26 -1.09 -4.99
C ILE A 54 -4.28 -0.83 -3.90
N GLY A 55 -3.97 -1.29 -2.69
CA GLY A 55 -4.78 -1.11 -1.50
C GLY A 55 -4.13 -0.11 -0.55
N LYS A 56 -4.96 0.68 0.13
CA LYS A 56 -4.54 1.62 1.17
C LYS A 56 -4.82 1.04 2.56
N ALA A 57 -3.92 1.29 3.49
CA ALA A 57 -4.04 0.94 4.89
C ALA A 57 -5.28 1.58 5.52
N SER A 58 -5.81 0.93 6.54
CA SER A 58 -6.95 1.48 7.29
C SER A 58 -6.55 2.78 7.99
N VAL A 59 -7.46 3.76 7.99
CA VAL A 59 -7.28 5.06 8.67
C VAL A 59 -6.74 4.91 10.11
N PRO A 60 -7.29 4.05 10.99
CA PRO A 60 -6.76 3.94 12.35
C PRO A 60 -5.31 3.43 12.39
N SER A 61 -4.90 2.59 11.44
CA SER A 61 -3.52 2.11 11.38
C SER A 61 -2.54 3.23 10.99
N VAL A 62 -2.99 4.16 10.15
CA VAL A 62 -2.20 5.32 9.72
C VAL A 62 -2.11 6.35 10.84
N GLU A 63 -3.20 6.60 11.55
CA GLU A 63 -3.25 7.54 12.69
C GLU A 63 -2.38 7.06 13.86
N GLU A 64 -2.40 5.75 14.16
CA GLU A 64 -1.57 5.13 15.18
C GLU A 64 -0.09 4.98 14.78
N GLN A 65 0.25 5.26 13.51
CA GLN A 65 1.57 5.04 12.92
C GLN A 65 2.10 3.59 13.12
N ASP A 66 1.19 2.62 13.21
CA ASP A 66 1.53 1.21 13.38
C ASP A 66 1.89 0.59 12.03
N LEU A 67 3.18 0.54 11.73
CA LEU A 67 3.71 0.00 10.47
C LEU A 67 3.25 -1.44 10.18
N PHE A 68 3.04 -2.26 11.21
CA PHE A 68 2.61 -3.63 11.04
C PHE A 68 1.14 -3.70 10.64
N LYS A 69 0.28 -2.96 11.34
CA LYS A 69 -1.14 -2.87 10.98
C LYS A 69 -1.34 -2.20 9.63
N MET A 70 -0.55 -1.18 9.29
CA MET A 70 -0.61 -0.53 7.98
C MET A 70 -0.35 -1.54 6.86
N LYS A 71 0.81 -2.24 6.89
CA LYS A 71 1.17 -3.26 5.90
C LYS A 71 0.11 -4.36 5.77
N LYS A 72 -0.43 -4.81 6.90
CA LYS A 72 -1.46 -5.86 6.92
C LYS A 72 -2.75 -5.37 6.26
N THR A 73 -3.28 -4.24 6.72
CA THR A 73 -4.59 -3.73 6.26
C THR A 73 -4.54 -3.25 4.81
N SER A 74 -3.41 -2.68 4.36
CA SER A 74 -3.23 -2.27 2.96
C SER A 74 -3.25 -3.44 2.00
N CYS A 75 -2.56 -4.55 2.32
CA CYS A 75 -2.54 -5.73 1.45
C CYS A 75 -3.84 -6.51 1.51
N GLU A 76 -4.51 -6.53 2.66
CA GLU A 76 -5.84 -7.14 2.79
C GLU A 76 -6.87 -6.40 1.93
N ALA A 77 -6.83 -5.07 1.92
CA ALA A 77 -7.66 -4.25 1.03
C ALA A 77 -7.39 -4.55 -0.45
N ALA A 78 -6.11 -4.60 -0.87
CA ALA A 78 -5.74 -4.94 -2.24
C ALA A 78 -6.23 -6.35 -2.64
N LYS A 79 -6.06 -7.35 -1.77
CA LYS A 79 -6.51 -8.73 -2.01
C LYS A 79 -8.02 -8.81 -2.15
N LEU A 80 -8.77 -8.08 -1.33
CA LEU A 80 -10.22 -8.04 -1.39
C LEU A 80 -10.71 -7.45 -2.72
N GLN A 81 -10.08 -6.37 -3.20
CA GLN A 81 -10.39 -5.79 -4.51
C GLN A 81 -10.15 -6.78 -5.68
N VAL A 82 -9.03 -7.51 -5.64
CA VAL A 82 -8.74 -8.56 -6.64
C VAL A 82 -9.80 -9.64 -6.61
N THR A 83 -10.18 -10.08 -5.41
CA THR A 83 -11.17 -11.16 -5.24
C THR A 83 -12.53 -10.73 -5.78
N GLN A 84 -12.99 -9.54 -5.43
CA GLN A 84 -14.25 -8.99 -5.95
C GLN A 84 -14.23 -8.88 -7.48
N ARG A 85 -13.13 -8.41 -8.06
CA ARG A 85 -13.02 -8.27 -9.51
C ARG A 85 -12.93 -9.62 -10.22
N LEU A 86 -12.29 -10.60 -9.61
CA LEU A 86 -12.27 -11.98 -10.11
C LEU A 86 -13.66 -12.61 -10.06
N ASP A 87 -14.42 -12.35 -9.00
CA ASP A 87 -15.80 -12.83 -8.82
C ASP A 87 -16.73 -12.27 -9.91
N GLU A 88 -16.54 -11.02 -10.31
CA GLU A 88 -17.29 -10.39 -11.42
C GLU A 88 -16.93 -10.96 -12.79
N LEU A 89 -15.66 -11.34 -13.00
CA LEU A 89 -15.18 -11.86 -14.29
C LEU A 89 -15.49 -13.36 -14.47
N GLU A 90 -15.41 -14.15 -13.40
CA GLU A 90 -15.49 -15.60 -13.42
C GLU A 90 -16.53 -16.11 -12.40
N ALA A 91 -17.74 -15.55 -12.44
CA ALA A 91 -18.84 -15.88 -11.53
C ALA A 91 -19.20 -17.38 -11.54
N ASP A 92 -19.05 -18.04 -12.70
CA ASP A 92 -19.41 -19.44 -12.90
C ASP A 92 -18.43 -20.43 -12.25
N GLN A 93 -17.20 -19.99 -11.93
CA GLN A 93 -16.15 -20.85 -11.39
C GLN A 93 -16.16 -20.85 -9.85
N LYS A 94 -16.67 -21.95 -9.26
CA LYS A 94 -16.76 -22.12 -7.79
C LYS A 94 -15.41 -22.10 -7.05
N HIS A 95 -14.32 -22.50 -7.72
CA HIS A 95 -12.98 -22.58 -7.13
C HIS A 95 -11.99 -21.59 -7.75
N ARG A 96 -12.47 -20.46 -8.29
CA ARG A 96 -11.64 -19.45 -8.97
C ARG A 96 -10.44 -18.94 -8.15
N GLN A 97 -10.59 -18.80 -6.84
CA GLN A 97 -9.49 -18.36 -5.96
C GLN A 97 -8.32 -19.34 -5.92
N PHE A 98 -8.55 -20.63 -6.21
CA PHE A 98 -7.48 -21.63 -6.24
C PHE A 98 -6.52 -21.43 -7.41
N PHE A 99 -7.00 -20.87 -8.52
CA PHE A 99 -6.21 -20.60 -9.71
C PHE A 99 -5.58 -19.21 -9.71
N LEU A 100 -5.74 -18.46 -8.62
CA LEU A 100 -5.18 -17.13 -8.44
C LEU A 100 -3.80 -17.25 -7.79
N GLU A 101 -2.75 -16.99 -8.56
CA GLU A 101 -1.36 -17.06 -8.10
C GLU A 101 -0.81 -15.66 -7.80
N GLN A 102 -0.27 -15.45 -6.61
CA GLN A 102 0.42 -14.20 -6.27
C GLN A 102 1.82 -14.19 -6.89
N LYS A 103 2.11 -13.22 -7.74
CA LYS A 103 3.43 -13.06 -8.38
C LYS A 103 4.32 -12.06 -7.64
N GLU A 104 3.74 -10.94 -7.22
CA GLU A 104 4.52 -9.85 -6.66
C GLU A 104 3.74 -9.13 -5.55
N GLN A 105 4.50 -8.62 -4.58
CA GLN A 105 3.99 -7.81 -3.49
C GLN A 105 4.99 -6.68 -3.20
N LYS A 106 4.52 -5.44 -3.30
CA LYS A 106 5.30 -4.23 -3.02
C LYS A 106 4.58 -3.37 -1.99
N TYR A 107 5.36 -2.63 -1.21
CA TYR A 107 4.86 -1.68 -0.24
C TYR A 107 5.36 -0.28 -0.57
N PHE A 108 4.53 0.72 -0.32
CA PHE A 108 4.86 2.13 -0.49
C PHE A 108 4.41 2.93 0.75
N GLY A 109 5.01 4.11 0.95
CA GLY A 109 4.66 5.01 2.07
C GLY A 109 4.77 4.33 3.45
N ASP A 110 5.92 3.70 3.75
CA ASP A 110 6.17 2.94 4.99
C ASP A 110 5.19 1.76 5.25
N GLY A 111 4.39 1.38 4.26
CA GLY A 111 3.36 0.35 4.36
C GLY A 111 1.93 0.90 4.35
N GLU A 112 1.75 2.21 4.15
CA GLU A 112 0.42 2.81 3.94
C GLU A 112 -0.24 2.27 2.66
N TYR A 113 0.54 1.89 1.64
CA TYR A 113 0.01 1.29 0.43
C TYR A 113 0.68 -0.05 0.15
N CYS A 114 -0.09 -0.97 -0.43
CA CYS A 114 0.37 -2.27 -0.87
C CYS A 114 -0.11 -2.54 -2.30
N GLU A 115 0.84 -2.84 -3.19
CA GLU A 115 0.56 -3.31 -4.54
C GLU A 115 0.72 -4.83 -4.57
N LEU A 116 -0.31 -5.51 -5.05
CA LEU A 116 -0.31 -6.94 -5.27
C LEU A 116 -0.52 -7.22 -6.75
N THR A 117 0.36 -8.04 -7.32
CA THR A 117 0.19 -8.59 -8.67
C THR A 117 -0.22 -10.05 -8.57
N TYR A 118 -1.39 -10.37 -9.11
CA TYR A 118 -1.89 -11.72 -9.24
C TYR A 118 -2.03 -12.12 -10.71
N ILE A 119 -1.85 -13.41 -10.98
CA ILE A 119 -2.21 -14.02 -12.26
C ILE A 119 -3.27 -15.08 -12.00
N TYR A 120 -4.37 -14.97 -12.71
CA TYR A 120 -5.40 -16.00 -12.79
C TYR A 120 -5.25 -16.75 -14.10
N GLU A 121 -5.24 -18.07 -14.03
CA GLU A 121 -5.23 -18.94 -15.20
C GLU A 121 -6.07 -20.18 -14.95
N LEU A 122 -7.22 -20.27 -15.61
CA LEU A 122 -8.03 -21.48 -15.58
C LEU A 122 -7.38 -22.53 -16.52
N PRO A 123 -6.98 -23.71 -16.00
CA PRO A 123 -6.44 -24.75 -16.86
C PRO A 123 -7.51 -25.20 -17.88
N PRO A 124 -7.13 -25.45 -19.14
CA PRO A 124 -8.07 -25.93 -20.14
C PRO A 124 -8.68 -27.24 -19.64
N ALA A 125 -10.02 -27.35 -19.73
CA ALA A 125 -10.71 -28.58 -19.38
C ALA A 125 -10.04 -29.73 -20.13
N LYS A 126 -9.42 -30.66 -19.39
CA LYS A 126 -8.89 -31.88 -19.99
C LYS A 126 -10.08 -32.53 -20.69
N LYS A 127 -10.04 -32.58 -22.02
CA LYS A 127 -10.99 -33.36 -22.82
C LYS A 127 -11.06 -34.72 -22.13
N GLN A 128 -12.22 -35.07 -21.57
CA GLN A 128 -12.50 -36.44 -21.19
C GLN A 128 -12.24 -37.22 -22.47
N LYS A 129 -11.16 -38.02 -22.48
CA LYS A 129 -10.98 -39.00 -23.53
C LYS A 129 -12.24 -39.85 -23.49
N ASP A 130 -12.98 -39.86 -24.59
CA ASP A 130 -14.00 -40.86 -24.88
C ASP A 130 -13.49 -42.20 -24.36
N GLN A 131 -14.13 -42.70 -23.30
CA GLN A 131 -13.91 -44.06 -22.85
C GLN A 131 -14.78 -44.94 -23.76
N PRO A 132 -14.18 -45.94 -24.44
CA PRO A 132 -14.89 -46.83 -25.36
C PRO A 132 -15.90 -47.73 -24.66
#